data_AF-A0A7J2YX76-F1
#
_entry.id   AF-A0A7J2YX76-F1
#
_cell.length_a   1.000
_cell.length_b   1.000
_cell.length_c   1.000
_cell.angle_alpha   90.00
_cell.angle_beta   90.00
_cell.angle_gamma   90.00
#
_symmetry.space_group_name_H-M   'P 1'
#
loop_
_entity.id
_entity.type
_entity.pdbx_description
1 polymer ?
#
loop_
_entity_poly.entity_id
_entity_poly.type
_entity_poly.pdbx_seq_one_letter_code
_entity_poly.pdbx_strand_id
1 'polypeptide(L)'
;MEHSEVRSDNARNVILSFNDKIYYVNSVNVAIREGEDKLKAVFHTKRASDNAQEDLDIEISQGTYDILMEYAKLNKLDLIMVLQIEDGKAKYCLMSEEWLKNQLQPHNGRGYIV
;
A
#
# COMPACT_ATOMS: atom_id res chain seq x y z
N MET A 1 10.45 -1.40 -28.73
CA MET A 1 10.69 -1.30 -27.28
C MET A 1 9.35 -1.56 -26.61
N GLU A 2 9.18 -2.76 -26.07
CA GLU A 2 7.96 -3.16 -25.36
C GLU A 2 8.00 -2.53 -23.96
N HIS A 3 7.13 -1.55 -23.73
CA HIS A 3 6.86 -1.05 -22.39
C HIS A 3 5.92 -2.03 -21.71
N SER A 4 6.43 -2.85 -20.80
CA SER A 4 5.60 -3.72 -19.96
C SER A 4 4.98 -2.89 -18.84
N GLU A 5 3.78 -2.37 -19.07
CA GLU A 5 2.94 -1.82 -18.00
C GLU A 5 2.28 -2.97 -17.24
N VAL A 6 2.63 -3.17 -15.97
CA VAL A 6 1.89 -4.08 -15.09
C VAL A 6 0.88 -3.26 -14.29
N ARG A 7 -0.41 -3.44 -14.62
CA ARG A 7 -1.53 -2.82 -13.90
C ARG A 7 -2.08 -3.82 -12.89
N SER A 8 -2.08 -3.44 -11.61
CA SER A 8 -2.79 -4.20 -10.58
C SER A 8 -4.17 -3.56 -10.36
N ASP A 9 -5.20 -4.14 -10.98
CA ASP A 9 -6.60 -3.68 -10.92
C ASP A 9 -7.30 -4.02 -9.59
N ASN A 10 -6.57 -4.58 -8.60
CA ASN A 10 -7.15 -5.06 -7.34
C ASN A 10 -6.39 -4.59 -6.10
N ALA A 11 -5.91 -3.34 -6.06
CA ALA A 11 -5.32 -2.75 -4.85
C ALA A 11 -6.37 -2.31 -3.81
N ARG A 12 -7.59 -2.84 -3.88
CA ARG A 12 -8.80 -2.41 -3.14
C ARG A 12 -8.63 -2.27 -1.62
N ASN A 13 -7.58 -2.85 -1.06
CA ASN A 13 -7.33 -2.92 0.38
C ASN A 13 -5.88 -2.52 0.76
N VAL A 14 -5.25 -1.56 0.06
CA VAL A 14 -3.93 -1.04 0.45
C VAL A 14 -4.06 0.34 1.12
N ILE A 15 -3.52 0.45 2.34
CA ILE A 15 -3.34 1.70 3.07
C ILE A 15 -1.86 2.09 2.96
N LEU A 16 -1.58 3.25 2.38
CA LEU A 16 -0.23 3.78 2.20
C LEU A 16 0.03 4.93 3.20
N SER A 17 1.11 4.82 3.96
CA SER A 17 1.71 5.92 4.71
C SER A 17 2.92 6.46 3.95
N PHE A 18 2.86 7.73 3.58
CA PHE A 18 3.90 8.41 2.81
C PHE A 18 3.93 9.90 3.19
N ASN A 19 5.13 10.44 3.48
CA ASN A 19 5.34 11.84 3.87
C ASN A 19 4.36 12.33 4.96
N ASP A 20 4.28 11.60 6.08
CA ASP A 20 3.40 11.88 7.22
C ASP A 20 1.89 11.92 6.90
N LYS A 21 1.49 11.41 5.73
CA LYS A 21 0.09 11.35 5.30
C LYS A 21 -0.35 9.92 5.05
N ILE A 22 -1.65 9.69 5.22
CA ILE A 22 -2.30 8.40 4.99
C ILE A 22 -3.17 8.47 3.74
N TYR A 23 -3.06 7.43 2.93
CA TYR A 23 -3.67 7.30 1.63
C TYR A 23 -4.34 5.93 1.49
N TYR A 24 -5.53 5.91 0.89
CA TYR A 24 -6.15 4.69 0.36
C TYR A 24 -5.71 4.53 -1.08
N VAL A 25 -5.12 3.39 -1.42
CA VAL A 25 -4.65 3.13 -2.78
C VAL A 25 -5.74 2.41 -3.56
N ASN A 26 -6.04 2.89 -4.76
CA ASN A 26 -7.01 2.27 -5.66
C ASN A 26 -6.32 1.32 -6.64
N SER A 27 -5.18 1.73 -7.17
CA SER A 27 -4.34 0.94 -8.09
C SER A 27 -2.89 1.40 -8.00
N VAL A 28 -1.98 0.52 -8.41
CA VAL A 28 -0.54 0.81 -8.51
C VAL A 28 -0.07 0.40 -9.89
N ASN A 29 0.61 1.32 -10.57
CA ASN A 29 1.27 1.07 -11.85
C ASN A 29 2.78 1.12 -11.63
N VAL A 30 3.50 0.08 -12.04
CA VAL A 30 4.96 0.04 -11.89
C VAL A 30 5.61 -0.06 -13.26
N ALA A 31 6.47 0.90 -13.57
CA ALA A 31 7.29 0.90 -14.78
C ALA A 31 8.57 0.10 -14.50
N ILE A 32 8.69 -1.05 -15.15
CA ILE A 32 9.87 -1.92 -15.05
C ILE A 32 10.88 -1.48 -16.13
N ARG A 33 12.10 -1.18 -15.70
CA ARG A 33 13.25 -0.94 -16.59
C ARG A 33 14.36 -1.92 -16.21
N GLU A 34 14.82 -2.69 -17.19
CA GLU A 34 15.91 -3.65 -16.96
C GLU A 34 17.20 -2.90 -16.60
N GLY A 35 17.81 -3.25 -15.46
CA GLY A 35 19.10 -2.72 -15.01
C GLY A 35 19.06 -1.52 -14.05
N GLU A 36 17.88 -1.07 -13.61
CA GLU A 36 17.74 -0.05 -12.55
C GLU A 36 17.53 -0.70 -11.17
N ASP A 37 18.26 -0.25 -10.14
CA ASP A 37 18.13 -0.74 -8.75
C ASP A 37 16.81 -0.32 -8.08
N LYS A 38 16.12 0.66 -8.66
CA LYS A 38 14.85 1.19 -8.18
C LYS A 38 13.84 1.24 -9.32
N LEU A 39 12.61 0.91 -9.00
CA LEU A 39 11.48 0.93 -9.92
C LEU A 39 10.63 2.16 -9.68
N LYS A 40 10.14 2.77 -10.76
CA LYS A 40 9.21 3.89 -10.66
C LYS A 40 7.78 3.36 -10.54
N ALA A 41 7.14 3.60 -9.40
CA ALA A 41 5.76 3.22 -9.13
C ALA A 41 4.87 4.47 -9.01
N VAL A 42 3.70 4.42 -9.65
CA VAL A 42 2.64 5.42 -9.54
C VAL A 42 1.51 4.81 -8.73
N PHE A 43 1.29 5.35 -7.54
CA PHE A 43 0.18 4.96 -6.67
C PHE A 43 -0.99 5.90 -6.92
N HIS A 44 -2.09 5.36 -7.44
CA HIS A 44 -3.33 6.10 -7.61
C HIS A 44 -4.07 6.09 -6.28
N THR A 45 -4.09 7.22 -5.58
CA THR A 45 -4.53 7.26 -4.19
C THR A 45 -5.67 8.22 -3.93
N LYS A 46 -6.30 8.02 -2.78
CA LYS A 46 -7.26 8.92 -2.16
C LYS A 46 -6.79 9.23 -0.75
N ARG A 47 -6.49 10.49 -0.46
CA ARG A 47 -5.99 10.92 0.85
C ARG A 47 -7.07 10.76 1.92
N ALA A 48 -6.69 10.20 3.07
CA ALA A 48 -7.64 9.83 4.12
C ALA A 48 -8.29 11.03 4.82
N SER A 49 -7.61 12.19 4.88
CA SER A 49 -8.08 13.37 5.62
C SER A 49 -9.18 14.14 4.90
N ASP A 50 -9.11 14.26 3.58
CA ASP A 50 -9.96 15.14 2.78
C ASP A 50 -10.57 14.45 1.55
N ASN A 51 -10.31 13.15 1.39
CA ASN A 51 -10.79 12.36 0.25
C ASN A 51 -10.29 12.85 -1.11
N ALA A 52 -9.26 13.69 -1.16
CA ALA A 52 -8.68 14.18 -2.40
C ALA A 52 -7.99 13.04 -3.15
N GLN A 53 -8.22 12.96 -4.45
CA GLN A 53 -7.50 12.03 -5.32
C GLN A 53 -6.14 12.60 -5.68
N GLU A 54 -5.10 11.77 -5.59
CA GLU A 54 -3.71 12.17 -5.81
C GLU A 54 -2.93 10.98 -6.36
N ASP A 55 -2.15 11.21 -7.42
CA ASP A 55 -1.22 10.22 -7.95
C ASP A 55 0.16 10.47 -7.34
N LEU A 56 0.71 9.48 -6.66
CA LEU A 56 2.01 9.56 -6.00
C LEU A 56 3.05 8.80 -6.81
N ASP A 57 3.99 9.53 -7.39
CA ASP A 57 5.21 8.97 -7.98
C ASP A 57 6.20 8.62 -6.86
N ILE A 58 6.47 7.32 -6.68
CA ILE A 58 7.34 6.81 -5.62
C ILE A 58 8.36 5.84 -6.24
N GLU A 59 9.64 6.03 -5.90
CA GLU A 59 10.67 5.03 -6.19
C GLU A 59 10.61 3.90 -5.17
N ILE A 60 10.46 2.66 -5.66
CA ILE A 60 10.38 1.47 -4.82
C ILE A 60 11.50 0.49 -5.16
N SER A 61 11.92 -0.32 -4.19
CA SER A 61 12.87 -1.41 -4.43
C SER A 61 12.20 -2.58 -5.16
N GLN A 62 12.99 -3.44 -5.80
CA GLN A 62 12.50 -4.71 -6.36
C GLN A 62 11.74 -5.55 -5.32
N GLY A 63 12.24 -5.63 -4.08
CA GLY A 63 11.57 -6.37 -3.01
C GLY A 63 10.19 -5.80 -2.67
N THR A 64 10.04 -4.47 -2.68
CA THR A 64 8.73 -3.81 -2.50
C THR A 64 7.77 -4.16 -3.64
N TYR A 65 8.25 -4.18 -4.88
CA TYR A 65 7.47 -4.61 -6.02
C TYR A 65 7.02 -6.08 -5.89
N ASP A 66 7.93 -6.98 -5.50
CA ASP A 66 7.61 -8.39 -5.31
C ASP A 66 6.52 -8.58 -4.26
N ILE A 67 6.57 -7.85 -3.14
CA ILE A 67 5.53 -7.84 -2.11
C ILE A 67 4.17 -7.37 -2.65
N LEU A 68 4.15 -6.28 -3.42
CA LEU A 68 2.91 -5.77 -4.04
C LEU A 68 2.32 -6.80 -5.01
N MET A 69 3.18 -7.46 -5.79
CA MET A 69 2.78 -8.52 -6.73
C MET A 69 2.26 -9.76 -6.01
N GLU A 70 2.91 -10.20 -4.93
CA GLU A 70 2.44 -11.31 -4.10
C GLU A 70 1.08 -11.00 -3.48
N TYR A 71 0.91 -9.79 -2.93
CA TYR A 71 -0.35 -9.38 -2.36
C TYR A 71 -1.48 -9.32 -3.39
N ALA A 72 -1.22 -8.81 -4.59
CA ALA A 72 -2.19 -8.80 -5.69
C ALA A 72 -2.66 -10.22 -6.07
N LYS A 73 -1.80 -11.24 -5.93
CA LYS A 73 -2.15 -12.65 -6.18
C LYS A 73 -3.02 -13.27 -5.09
N LEU A 74 -3.01 -12.75 -3.86
CA LEU A 74 -3.68 -13.39 -2.73
C LEU A 74 -5.20 -13.44 -2.90
N ASN A 75 -5.82 -12.56 -3.70
CA ASN A 75 -7.27 -12.53 -3.98
C ASN A 75 -8.18 -12.80 -2.76
N LYS A 76 -7.77 -12.33 -1.57
CA LYS A 76 -8.51 -12.45 -0.32
C LYS A 76 -9.11 -11.09 0.01
N LEU A 77 -10.44 -11.05 0.11
CA LEU A 77 -11.20 -9.81 0.28
C LEU A 77 -11.07 -9.19 1.69
N ASP A 78 -10.60 -9.95 2.67
CA ASP A 78 -10.52 -9.56 4.08
C ASP A 78 -9.14 -9.07 4.53
N LEU A 79 -8.10 -9.23 3.70
CA LEU A 79 -6.74 -8.81 4.00
C LEU A 79 -6.49 -7.39 3.50
N ILE A 80 -6.09 -6.52 4.41
CA ILE A 80 -5.62 -5.16 4.16
C ILE A 80 -4.10 -5.14 4.29
N MET A 81 -3.42 -4.64 3.27
CA MET A 81 -2.00 -4.32 3.35
C MET A 81 -1.83 -2.89 3.85
N VAL A 82 -1.11 -2.73 4.95
CA VAL A 82 -0.61 -1.42 5.39
C VAL A 82 0.84 -1.31 4.95
N LEU A 83 1.12 -0.35 4.08
CA LEU A 83 2.42 -0.10 3.48
C LEU A 83 2.92 1.27 3.95
N GLN A 84 4.12 1.33 4.51
CA GLN A 84 4.81 2.57 4.85
C GLN A 84 6.05 2.68 3.96
N ILE A 85 6.17 3.80 3.25
CA ILE A 85 7.35 4.09 2.42
C ILE A 85 7.99 5.38 2.92
N GLU A 86 9.23 5.28 3.39
CA GLU A 86 10.04 6.41 3.86
C GLU A 86 11.48 6.20 3.40
N ASP A 87 12.10 7.23 2.82
CA ASP A 87 13.51 7.22 2.38
C ASP A 87 13.89 6.01 1.50
N GLY A 88 12.98 5.58 0.62
CA GLY A 88 13.18 4.43 -0.26
C GLY A 88 13.14 3.06 0.44
N LYS A 89 12.79 3.02 1.73
CA LYS A 89 12.55 1.79 2.49
C LYS A 89 11.06 1.58 2.64
N ALA A 90 10.61 0.37 2.31
CA ALA A 90 9.24 -0.06 2.53
C ALA A 90 9.17 -0.94 3.78
N LYS A 91 8.22 -0.63 4.67
CA LYS A 91 7.74 -1.55 5.71
C LYS A 91 6.31 -1.89 5.39
N TYR A 92 5.91 -3.13 5.64
CA TYR A 92 4.54 -3.55 5.40
C TYR A 92 4.06 -4.49 6.49
N CYS A 93 2.75 -4.49 6.72
CA CYS A 93 2.07 -5.54 7.45
C CYS A 93 0.75 -5.89 6.77
N LEU A 94 0.30 -7.13 6.98
CA LEU A 94 -1.02 -7.59 6.56
C LEU A 94 -1.92 -7.65 7.79
N MET A 95 -3.10 -7.07 7.69
CA MET A 95 -4.10 -7.04 8.75
C MET A 95 -5.45 -7.49 8.20
N SER A 96 -6.26 -8.17 9.01
CA SER A 96 -7.64 -8.43 8.62
C SER A 96 -8.51 -7.19 8.88
N GLU A 97 -9.54 -6.99 8.05
CA GLU A 97 -10.57 -5.97 8.31
C GLU A 97 -11.20 -6.12 9.70
N GLU A 98 -11.42 -7.36 10.14
CA GLU A 98 -12.00 -7.66 11.44
C GLU A 98 -11.11 -7.16 12.58
N TRP A 99 -9.79 -7.37 12.47
CA TRP A 99 -8.84 -6.88 13.46
C TRP A 99 -8.87 -5.35 13.55
N LEU A 100 -8.89 -4.65 12.41
CA LEU A 100 -8.98 -3.19 12.37
C LEU A 100 -10.29 -2.66 12.98
N LYS A 101 -11.42 -3.30 12.68
CA LYS A 101 -12.72 -2.94 13.27
C LYS A 101 -12.74 -3.13 14.79
N ASN A 102 -12.09 -4.18 15.30
CA ASN A 102 -12.02 -4.45 16.74
C ASN A 102 -11.12 -3.46 17.50
N GLN A 103 -10.16 -2.80 16.84
CA GLN A 103 -9.36 -1.72 17.44
C GLN A 103 -10.09 -0.37 17.50
N LEU A 104 -11.07 -0.15 16.62
CA LEU A 104 -11.86 1.09 16.57
C LEU A 104 -13.08 1.07 17.50
N GLN A 105 -13.44 -0.08 18.05
CA GLN A 105 -14.41 -0.10 19.13
C GLN A 105 -13.75 0.53 20.36
N PRO A 106 -14.28 1.66 20.90
CA PRO A 106 -13.80 2.17 22.15
C PRO A 106 -14.15 1.11 23.20
N HIS A 107 -13.17 0.30 23.58
CA HIS A 107 -13.22 -0.36 24.86
C HIS A 107 -13.32 0.77 25.89
N ASN A 108 -14.52 0.96 26.45
CA ASN A 108 -14.76 1.68 27.70
C ASN A 108 -14.08 1.00 28.90
N GLY A 109 -12.95 0.32 28.69
CA GLY A 109 -12.16 -0.36 29.69
C GLY A 109 -10.70 0.02 29.47
N ARG A 110 -10.11 0.65 30.48
CA ARG A 110 -8.66 0.86 30.57
C ARG A 110 -7.96 -0.49 30.36
N GLY A 111 -7.37 -0.69 29.20
CA GLY A 111 -6.52 -1.83 28.89
C GLY A 111 -5.16 -1.31 28.46
N TYR A 112 -4.16 -1.48 29.32
CA TYR A 112 -2.76 -1.30 28.96
C TYR A 112 -2.26 -2.58 28.29
N ILE A 113 -1.44 -2.45 27.25
CA ILE A 113 -0.66 -3.55 26.68
C ILE A 113 0.52 -3.80 27.63
N VAL A 114 0.62 -5.01 28.17
CA VAL A 114 1.77 -5.52 28.94
C VAL A 114 2.64 -6.36 28.01
#